data_AF-A0A7X9CZQ5-F1
#
_entry.id   AF-A0A7X9CZQ5-F1
#
_cell.length_a   1.000
_cell.length_b   1.000
_cell.length_c   1.000
_cell.angle_alpha   90.00
_cell.angle_beta   90.00
_cell.angle_gamma   90.00
#
_symmetry.space_group_name_H-M   'P 1'
#
loop_
_entity.id
_entity.type
_entity.pdbx_description
1 polymer ?
#
loop_
_entity_poly.entity_id
_entity_poly.type
_entity_poly.pdbx_seq_one_letter_code
_entity_poly.pdbx_strand_id
1 'polypeptide(L)'
;MSRKYAVRNIELCTKDCLCLYVCPTGASDTEDSIIDVSKCIGCGDCADACPSGAISMVPTKYPPQQPKISEVIDALKMLVRSKTQQENIASQMPGRLLRAIEKSNRIMAEDLIREAGYMLPQSKNSKDFLKSLLENGKWQGLPVEKVKKLLEDLGEIEEYDQSNSKTREEIKMKKYRCTVCGYIHEGDLPEDFRCPQCNQPASVFVPIEESEKKTNKYSGTKTEKNLMEAFSGESQARNKYTYFASIAQREGYDQLSELFLKTARNEQEHARIWFEELGGLGDTAENLLQAAEGENYEWTDMYDRFAKDAEEEGFKALAERFRRVAAIEKAHEERYRALLKNVEMQQVFEKGEETMWECRVCGHLVMGKKAPEVCPVCKYSKSYFEVRKENY
;
A
#
# COMPACT_ATOMS: atom_id res chain seq x y z
N MET A 1 37.81 16.49 7.01
CA MET A 1 36.60 15.94 7.65
C MET A 1 35.82 15.18 6.60
N SER A 2 35.19 14.04 6.93
CA SER A 2 34.30 13.35 5.99
C SER A 2 33.18 14.28 5.55
N ARG A 3 32.80 14.24 4.27
CA ARG A 3 31.60 14.95 3.79
C ARG A 3 30.42 14.49 4.64
N LYS A 4 29.63 15.42 5.16
CA LYS A 4 28.43 15.12 5.96
C LYS A 4 27.19 15.54 5.21
N TYR A 5 26.06 14.95 5.56
CA TYR A 5 24.74 15.38 5.12
C TYR A 5 23.80 15.36 6.32
N ALA A 6 22.74 16.15 6.23
CA ALA A 6 21.76 16.24 7.29
C ALA A 6 20.72 15.12 7.12
N VAL A 7 20.28 14.52 8.23
CA VAL A 7 19.21 13.52 8.29
C VAL A 7 18.20 13.95 9.35
N ARG A 8 16.91 13.78 9.08
CA ARG A 8 15.82 14.16 9.97
C ARG A 8 15.18 12.91 10.58
N ASN A 9 15.09 12.85 11.89
CA ASN A 9 14.25 11.91 12.62
C ASN A 9 12.82 12.47 12.68
N ILE A 10 11.91 11.85 11.94
CA ILE A 10 10.51 12.31 11.84
C ILE A 10 9.78 12.18 13.18
N GLU A 11 10.12 11.19 14.01
CA GLU A 11 9.49 10.98 15.33
C GLU A 11 9.83 12.11 16.32
N LEU A 12 10.98 12.78 16.13
CA LEU A 12 11.41 13.91 16.95
C LEU A 12 11.03 15.28 16.35
N CYS A 13 10.48 15.30 15.14
CA CYS A 13 10.19 16.53 14.41
C CYS A 13 8.90 17.19 14.94
N THR A 14 9.04 18.38 15.51
CA THR A 14 7.93 19.20 16.04
C THR A 14 7.26 20.09 14.97
N LYS A 15 7.75 20.05 13.72
CA LYS A 15 7.23 20.81 12.58
C LYS A 15 7.24 22.34 12.74
N ASP A 16 8.20 22.87 13.50
CA ASP A 16 8.47 24.33 13.57
C ASP A 16 8.99 24.89 12.23
N CYS A 17 9.41 24.02 11.31
CA CYS A 17 9.81 24.35 9.93
C CYS A 17 10.97 25.34 9.77
N LEU A 18 11.66 25.72 10.84
CA LEU A 18 12.80 26.65 10.78
C LEU A 18 13.93 26.13 9.87
N CYS A 19 14.19 24.82 9.90
CA CYS A 19 15.14 24.15 9.03
C CYS A 19 14.92 24.43 7.53
N LEU A 20 13.67 24.62 7.10
CA LEU A 20 13.31 24.92 5.71
C LEU A 20 13.88 26.26 5.28
N TYR A 21 13.70 27.29 6.11
CA TYR A 21 14.07 28.66 5.81
C TYR A 21 15.57 28.93 5.94
N VAL A 22 16.28 28.16 6.77
CA VAL A 22 17.74 28.30 6.93
C VAL A 22 18.53 27.45 5.93
N CYS A 23 17.89 26.53 5.20
CA CYS A 23 18.60 25.63 4.29
C CYS A 23 18.93 26.33 2.96
N PRO A 24 20.22 26.62 2.65
CA PRO A 24 20.59 27.44 1.50
C PRO A 24 20.34 26.75 0.15
N THR A 25 20.22 25.42 0.13
CA THR A 25 20.02 24.63 -1.08
C THR A 25 18.62 24.05 -1.20
N GLY A 26 17.74 24.30 -0.22
CA GLY A 26 16.43 23.65 -0.13
C GLY A 26 16.51 22.14 0.09
N ALA A 27 17.65 21.60 0.53
CA ALA A 27 17.80 20.17 0.82
C ALA A 27 16.83 19.67 1.91
N SER A 28 16.47 20.54 2.86
CA SER A 28 15.53 20.17 3.93
C SER A 28 14.06 20.41 3.56
N ASP A 29 13.81 20.98 2.38
CA ASP A 29 12.50 21.35 1.82
C ASP A 29 11.90 20.21 1.00
N THR A 30 11.40 19.24 1.75
CA THR A 30 10.83 17.99 1.25
C THR A 30 9.48 17.71 1.89
N GLU A 31 8.52 17.28 1.07
CA GLU A 31 7.12 17.03 1.47
C GLU A 31 6.99 15.84 2.44
N ASP A 32 7.93 14.90 2.40
CA ASP A 32 8.02 13.76 3.33
C ASP A 32 8.88 14.04 4.56
N SER A 33 9.37 15.27 4.70
CA SER A 33 10.30 15.64 5.76
C SER A 33 11.63 14.87 5.76
N ILE A 34 11.99 14.18 4.67
CA ILE A 34 13.28 13.50 4.49
C ILE A 34 14.25 14.46 3.81
N ILE A 35 15.42 14.72 4.39
CA ILE A 35 16.39 15.63 3.79
C ILE A 35 16.92 15.04 2.47
N ASP A 36 16.84 15.83 1.39
CA ASP A 36 17.37 15.50 0.08
C ASP A 36 18.91 15.54 0.12
N VAL A 37 19.50 14.35 0.24
CA VAL A 37 20.96 14.16 0.33
C VAL A 37 21.67 14.64 -0.94
N SER A 38 21.00 14.62 -2.10
CA SER A 38 21.60 15.07 -3.37
C SER A 38 21.81 16.59 -3.39
N LYS A 39 20.93 17.33 -2.72
CA LYS A 39 21.01 18.79 -2.58
C LYS A 39 21.75 19.23 -1.32
N CYS A 40 21.94 18.33 -0.35
CA CYS A 40 22.59 18.66 0.90
C CYS A 40 24.10 18.90 0.70
N ILE A 41 24.53 20.13 0.94
CA ILE A 41 25.95 20.51 0.89
C ILE A 41 26.70 20.24 2.20
N GLY A 42 25.98 19.80 3.24
CA GLY A 42 26.58 19.42 4.51
C GLY A 42 26.96 20.59 5.43
N CYS A 43 26.38 21.78 5.22
CA CYS A 43 26.70 22.99 6.00
C CYS A 43 26.33 22.89 7.49
N GLY A 44 25.20 22.25 7.82
CA GLY A 44 24.74 22.06 9.19
C GLY A 44 23.68 23.04 9.68
N ASP A 45 23.39 24.11 8.94
CA ASP A 45 22.46 25.18 9.37
C ASP A 45 21.09 24.66 9.81
N CYS A 46 20.55 23.67 9.09
CA CYS A 46 19.28 23.04 9.43
C CYS A 46 19.32 22.21 10.73
N ALA A 47 20.47 21.64 11.08
CA ALA A 47 20.67 20.93 12.34
C ALA A 47 20.78 21.91 13.51
N ASP A 48 21.56 22.98 13.34
CA ASP A 48 21.77 24.00 14.37
C ASP A 48 20.49 24.79 14.67
N ALA A 49 19.65 25.02 13.65
CA ALA A 49 18.39 25.72 13.80
C ALA A 49 17.23 24.83 14.30
N CYS A 50 17.40 23.51 14.44
CA CYS A 50 16.29 22.62 14.79
C CYS A 50 16.02 22.63 16.30
N PRO A 51 14.89 23.21 16.78
CA PRO A 51 14.64 23.38 18.21
C PRO A 51 14.41 22.04 18.94
N SER A 52 13.87 21.04 18.25
CA SER A 52 13.63 19.71 18.81
C SER A 52 14.84 18.77 18.71
N GLY A 53 15.94 19.20 18.07
CA GLY A 53 17.09 18.34 17.80
C GLY A 53 16.79 17.19 16.82
N ALA A 54 15.70 17.28 16.04
CA ALA A 54 15.30 16.23 15.10
C ALA A 54 16.27 16.05 13.92
N ILE A 55 17.16 17.00 13.65
CA ILE A 55 18.09 16.95 12.52
C ILE A 55 19.51 16.71 13.03
N SER A 56 20.19 15.73 12.45
CA SER A 56 21.57 15.37 12.79
C SER A 56 22.47 15.33 11.55
N MET A 57 23.72 15.74 11.71
CA MET A 57 24.72 15.68 10.64
C MET A 57 25.45 14.34 10.66
N VAL A 58 25.19 13.49 9.67
CA VAL A 58 25.82 12.17 9.52
C VAL A 58 26.88 12.19 8.42
N PRO A 59 27.97 11.43 8.56
CA PRO A 59 28.99 11.34 7.51
C PRO A 59 28.46 10.52 6.31
N THR A 60 28.81 10.93 5.08
CA THR A 60 28.53 10.17 3.85
C THR A 60 29.26 8.84 3.83
N LYS A 61 30.44 8.81 4.45
CA LYS A 61 31.23 7.59 4.68
C LYS A 61 31.35 7.39 6.17
N TYR A 62 30.69 6.38 6.70
CA TYR A 62 30.89 5.97 8.08
C TYR A 62 32.37 5.57 8.27
N PRO A 63 32.98 5.96 9.41
CA PRO A 63 34.32 5.50 9.69
C PRO A 63 34.33 3.97 9.71
N PRO A 64 35.46 3.33 9.34
CA PRO A 64 35.59 1.91 9.55
C PRO A 64 35.30 1.60 11.02
N GLN A 65 34.56 0.51 11.26
CA GLN A 65 34.26 0.06 12.61
C GLN A 65 35.59 -0.05 13.36
N GLN A 66 35.71 0.70 14.45
CA GLN A 66 36.93 0.66 15.24
C GLN A 66 37.11 -0.75 15.77
N PRO A 67 38.30 -1.36 15.62
CA PRO A 67 38.54 -2.68 16.19
C PRO A 67 38.34 -2.58 17.70
N LYS A 68 37.44 -3.41 18.22
CA LYS A 68 37.30 -3.58 19.66
C LYS A 68 38.46 -4.45 20.14
N ILE A 69 39.06 -4.07 21.26
CA ILE A 69 40.10 -4.89 21.90
C ILE A 69 39.50 -6.25 22.32
N SER A 70 40.35 -7.27 22.40
CA SER A 70 39.96 -8.65 22.70
C SER A 70 39.08 -8.76 23.95
N GLU A 71 39.42 -7.99 24.99
CA GLU A 71 38.73 -7.98 26.27
C GLU A 71 37.26 -7.55 26.12
N VAL A 72 37.01 -6.57 25.24
CA VAL A 72 35.65 -6.08 24.97
C VAL A 72 34.88 -7.09 24.14
N ILE A 73 35.52 -7.69 23.13
CA ILE A 73 34.89 -8.73 22.31
C ILE A 73 34.52 -9.95 23.16
N ASP A 74 35.40 -10.36 24.07
CA ASP A 74 35.18 -11.50 24.96
C ASP A 74 34.07 -11.22 25.98
N ALA A 75 34.04 -10.01 26.55
CA ALA A 75 32.94 -9.58 27.42
C ALA A 75 31.59 -9.60 26.68
N LEU A 76 31.54 -9.08 25.44
CA LEU A 76 30.33 -9.12 24.60
C LEU A 76 29.92 -10.57 24.31
N LYS A 77 30.86 -11.45 23.94
CA LYS A 77 30.58 -12.88 23.71
C LYS A 77 30.07 -13.60 24.96
N MET A 78 30.57 -13.25 26.14
CA MET A 78 30.05 -13.77 27.41
C MET A 78 28.60 -13.33 27.65
N LEU A 79 28.29 -12.06 27.40
CA LEU A 79 26.93 -11.54 27.51
C LEU A 79 25.98 -12.21 26.50
N VAL A 80 26.43 -12.42 25.26
CA VAL A 80 25.67 -13.17 24.24
C VAL A 80 25.31 -14.56 24.76
N ARG A 81 26.28 -15.32 25.27
CA ARG A 81 26.02 -16.66 25.84
C ARG A 81 25.01 -16.62 26.97
N SER A 82 25.10 -15.63 27.86
CA SER A 82 24.14 -15.43 28.94
C SER A 82 22.73 -15.15 28.41
N LYS A 83 22.60 -14.30 27.38
CA LYS A 83 21.32 -13.95 26.77
C LYS A 83 20.69 -15.12 26.04
N THR A 84 21.46 -15.87 25.27
CA THR A 84 20.99 -17.10 24.61
C THR A 84 20.56 -18.17 25.62
N GLN A 85 21.26 -18.31 26.76
CA GLN A 85 20.84 -19.23 27.81
C GLN A 85 19.49 -18.81 28.43
N GLN A 86 19.31 -17.52 28.71
CA GLN A 86 18.05 -16.99 29.25
C GLN A 86 16.90 -17.10 28.24
N GLU A 87 17.17 -16.87 26.94
CA GLU A 87 16.21 -17.12 25.86
C GLU A 87 15.74 -18.57 25.84
N ASN A 88 16.67 -19.54 25.89
CA ASN A 88 16.36 -20.96 25.89
C ASN A 88 15.56 -21.41 27.11
N ILE A 89 15.84 -20.85 28.29
CA ILE A 89 15.04 -21.13 29.50
C ILE A 89 13.64 -20.55 29.34
N ALA A 90 13.53 -19.31 28.82
CA ALA A 90 12.26 -18.64 28.63
C ALA A 90 11.37 -19.33 27.59
N SER A 91 11.94 -19.84 26.49
CA SER A 91 11.18 -20.50 25.42
C SER A 91 10.58 -21.85 25.83
N GLN A 92 11.13 -22.49 26.88
CA GLN A 92 10.63 -23.75 27.42
C GLN A 92 9.45 -23.59 28.40
N MET A 93 9.09 -22.35 28.75
CA MET A 93 8.11 -22.07 29.80
C MET A 93 6.90 -21.28 29.24
N PRO A 94 5.66 -21.71 29.52
CA PRO A 94 4.47 -20.99 29.05
C PRO A 94 4.25 -19.71 29.86
N GLY A 95 3.94 -18.60 29.19
CA GLY A 95 3.53 -17.36 29.84
C GLY A 95 3.78 -16.10 28.99
N ARG A 96 2.98 -15.05 29.21
CA ARG A 96 3.15 -13.76 28.50
C ARG A 96 4.50 -13.11 28.82
N LEU A 97 4.91 -13.16 30.09
CA LEU A 97 6.20 -12.62 30.53
C LEU A 97 7.38 -13.39 29.92
N LEU A 98 7.31 -14.73 29.89
CA LEU A 98 8.40 -15.55 29.35
C LEU A 98 8.57 -15.36 27.84
N ARG A 99 7.47 -15.21 27.08
CA ARG A 99 7.53 -14.83 25.66
C ARG A 99 8.14 -13.44 25.42
N ALA A 100 7.92 -12.50 26.34
CA ALA A 100 8.55 -11.18 26.27
C ALA A 100 10.05 -11.27 26.57
N ILE A 101 10.45 -12.06 27.57
CA ILE A 101 11.85 -12.30 27.94
C ILE A 101 12.60 -13.02 26.81
N GLU A 102 11.99 -14.02 26.17
CA GLU A 102 12.53 -14.71 25.00
C GLU A 102 12.87 -13.70 23.88
N LYS A 103 11.88 -12.90 23.45
CA LYS A 103 12.09 -11.89 22.40
C LYS A 103 13.12 -10.84 22.79
N SER A 104 13.08 -10.33 24.02
CA SER A 104 14.02 -9.33 24.51
C SER A 104 15.45 -9.86 24.52
N ASN A 105 15.66 -11.08 25.03
CA ASN A 105 17.00 -11.68 25.08
C ASN A 105 17.54 -12.00 23.69
N ARG A 106 16.67 -12.41 22.73
CA ARG A 106 17.05 -12.59 21.33
C ARG A 106 17.59 -11.29 20.72
N ILE A 107 16.82 -10.19 20.83
CA ILE A 107 17.23 -8.88 20.29
C ILE A 107 18.55 -8.42 20.92
N MET A 108 18.67 -8.53 22.25
CA MET A 108 19.93 -8.17 22.93
C MET A 108 21.11 -9.02 22.47
N ALA A 109 20.91 -10.32 22.26
CA ALA A 109 21.97 -11.19 21.76
C ALA A 109 22.40 -10.80 20.33
N GLU A 110 21.44 -10.49 19.45
CA GLU A 110 21.71 -10.02 18.09
C GLU A 110 22.49 -8.70 18.08
N ASP A 111 22.12 -7.73 18.92
CA ASP A 111 22.82 -6.46 19.04
C ASP A 111 24.22 -6.61 19.63
N LEU A 112 24.40 -7.46 20.66
CA LEU A 112 25.71 -7.75 21.22
C LEU A 112 26.64 -8.45 20.22
N ILE A 113 26.10 -9.35 19.38
CA ILE A 113 26.83 -10.01 18.29
C ILE A 113 27.23 -8.97 17.22
N ARG A 114 26.33 -8.06 16.86
CA ARG A 114 26.60 -6.97 15.92
C ARG A 114 27.70 -6.04 16.45
N GLU A 115 27.62 -5.67 17.72
CA GLU A 115 28.64 -4.85 18.39
C GLU A 115 29.98 -5.57 18.53
N ALA A 116 29.98 -6.89 18.74
CA ALA A 116 31.20 -7.71 18.74
C ALA A 116 31.82 -7.86 17.34
N GLY A 117 31.21 -7.26 16.31
CA GLY A 117 31.71 -7.22 14.93
C GLY A 117 31.25 -8.39 14.06
N TYR A 118 30.29 -9.22 14.49
CA TYR A 118 29.99 -10.47 13.81
C TYR A 118 28.95 -10.37 12.68
N MET A 119 27.98 -9.44 12.70
CA MET A 119 26.95 -9.37 11.66
C MET A 119 26.36 -7.96 11.48
N LEU A 120 26.99 -7.16 10.61
CA LEU A 120 26.28 -6.13 9.87
C LEU A 120 26.09 -6.68 8.45
N PRO A 121 24.88 -6.67 7.85
CA PRO A 121 24.62 -7.34 6.57
C PRO A 121 25.60 -6.98 5.44
N GLN A 122 26.15 -5.77 5.47
CA GLN A 122 27.09 -5.26 4.45
C GLN A 122 28.58 -5.30 4.88
N SER A 123 28.92 -5.77 6.08
CA SER A 123 30.31 -5.77 6.53
C SER A 123 31.17 -6.82 5.84
N LYS A 124 32.48 -6.58 5.84
CA LYS A 124 33.49 -7.54 5.38
C LYS A 124 33.30 -8.91 6.04
N ASN A 125 33.01 -8.94 7.35
CA ASN A 125 32.83 -10.19 8.10
C ASN A 125 31.62 -11.01 7.64
N SER A 126 30.51 -10.35 7.28
CA SER A 126 29.33 -11.04 6.71
C SER A 126 29.64 -11.61 5.33
N LYS A 127 30.40 -10.89 4.51
CA LYS A 127 30.87 -11.40 3.20
C LYS A 127 31.84 -12.55 3.36
N ASP A 128 32.81 -12.45 4.26
CA ASP A 128 33.81 -13.50 4.54
C ASP A 128 33.13 -14.76 5.09
N PHE A 129 32.11 -14.60 5.94
CA PHE A 129 31.29 -15.72 6.40
C PHE A 129 30.53 -16.39 5.25
N LEU A 130 29.83 -15.62 4.40
CA LEU A 130 29.11 -16.15 3.23
C LEU A 130 30.06 -16.84 2.24
N LYS A 131 31.26 -16.29 2.01
CA LYS A 131 32.31 -16.92 1.19
C LYS A 131 32.79 -18.23 1.83
N SER A 132 33.01 -18.26 3.15
CA SER A 132 33.41 -19.47 3.88
C SER A 132 32.37 -20.59 3.83
N LEU A 133 31.08 -20.25 3.71
CA LEU A 133 30.00 -21.23 3.53
C LEU A 133 30.08 -21.92 2.17
N LEU A 134 30.54 -21.20 1.14
CA LEU A 134 30.75 -21.75 -0.21
C LEU A 134 32.03 -22.60 -0.30
N GLU A 135 33.11 -22.17 0.36
CA GLU A 135 34.41 -22.85 0.30
C GLU A 135 34.42 -24.19 1.06
N ASN A 136 33.68 -24.29 2.16
CA ASN A 136 33.82 -25.44 3.05
C ASN A 136 32.97 -26.66 2.71
N GLY A 137 32.11 -26.63 1.68
CA GLY A 137 31.40 -27.79 1.09
C GLY A 137 30.62 -28.76 2.01
N LYS A 138 30.59 -28.50 3.32
CA LYS A 138 30.20 -29.45 4.38
C LYS A 138 28.79 -29.22 4.93
N TRP A 139 28.07 -28.22 4.41
CA TRP A 139 26.75 -27.85 4.92
C TRP A 139 25.65 -28.55 4.13
N GLN A 140 25.18 -29.69 4.65
CA GLN A 140 24.10 -30.48 4.06
C GLN A 140 22.82 -29.63 3.97
N GLY A 141 22.26 -29.45 2.78
CA GLY A 141 21.05 -28.63 2.56
C GLY A 141 21.28 -27.13 2.39
N LEU A 142 22.53 -26.67 2.31
CA LEU A 142 22.82 -25.25 2.04
C LEU A 142 22.34 -24.87 0.62
N PRO A 143 21.48 -23.84 0.47
CA PRO A 143 21.06 -23.34 -0.83
C PRO A 143 22.19 -22.49 -1.43
N VAL A 144 23.20 -23.15 -2.00
CA VAL A 144 24.42 -22.56 -2.56
C VAL A 144 24.12 -21.37 -3.49
N GLU A 145 23.11 -21.50 -4.34
CA GLU A 145 22.72 -20.44 -5.28
C GLU A 145 22.13 -19.19 -4.58
N LYS A 146 21.46 -19.36 -3.44
CA LYS A 146 20.98 -18.21 -2.63
C LYS A 146 22.14 -17.48 -1.96
N VAL A 147 23.15 -18.23 -1.49
CA VAL A 147 24.35 -17.66 -0.87
C VAL A 147 25.18 -16.87 -1.90
N LYS A 148 25.33 -17.40 -3.12
CA LYS A 148 25.97 -16.67 -4.24
C LYS A 148 25.20 -15.40 -4.61
N LYS A 149 23.88 -15.49 -4.77
CA LYS A 149 23.03 -14.32 -5.06
C LYS A 149 23.14 -13.25 -3.97
N LEU A 150 23.20 -13.67 -2.71
CA LEU A 150 23.39 -12.75 -1.58
C LEU A 150 24.77 -12.08 -1.59
N LEU A 151 25.83 -12.80 -1.97
CA LEU A 151 27.15 -12.21 -2.15
C LEU A 151 27.19 -11.19 -3.30
N GLU A 152 26.53 -11.49 -4.41
CA GLU A 152 26.37 -10.55 -5.54
C GLU A 152 25.59 -9.31 -5.13
N ASP A 153 24.51 -9.48 -4.36
CA ASP A 153 23.70 -8.39 -3.79
C ASP A 153 24.49 -7.43 -2.91
N LEU A 154 25.44 -7.98 -2.14
CA LEU A 154 26.26 -7.19 -1.22
C LEU A 154 27.42 -6.46 -1.92
N GLY A 155 27.69 -6.75 -3.20
CA GLY A 155 28.72 -6.12 -4.06
C GLY A 155 30.18 -6.34 -3.62
N GLU A 156 31.14 -6.00 -4.47
CA GLU A 156 32.53 -5.74 -4.06
C GLU A 156 32.59 -4.38 -3.33
N ILE A 157 33.46 -4.21 -2.32
CA ILE A 157 33.75 -2.86 -1.81
C ILE A 157 34.80 -2.28 -2.76
N GLU A 158 34.36 -1.86 -3.93
CA GLU A 158 35.14 -1.03 -4.85
C GLU A 158 34.65 0.41 -4.76
N GLU A 159 35.58 1.37 -4.85
CA GLU A 159 35.27 2.80 -4.81
C GLU A 159 34.22 3.14 -5.87
N TYR A 160 33.13 3.77 -5.44
CA TYR A 160 31.95 4.05 -6.25
C TYR A 160 32.27 4.98 -7.44
N ASP A 161 32.27 4.42 -8.64
CA ASP A 161 32.21 5.13 -9.92
C ASP A 161 30.73 5.37 -10.32
N GLN A 162 30.41 6.62 -10.67
CA GLN A 162 29.06 7.19 -10.80
C GLN A 162 28.33 6.83 -12.10
N SER A 163 28.65 5.72 -12.76
CA SER A 163 28.26 5.53 -14.17
C SER A 163 27.65 4.16 -14.53
N ASN A 164 26.78 3.57 -13.72
CA ASN A 164 25.82 2.57 -14.24
C ASN A 164 24.69 2.22 -13.26
N SER A 165 23.53 2.85 -13.41
CA SER A 165 22.28 2.32 -12.86
C SER A 165 21.63 1.38 -13.89
N LYS A 166 21.68 0.07 -13.67
CA LYS A 166 20.75 -0.86 -14.32
C LYS A 166 20.11 -1.77 -13.28
N THR A 167 18.80 -1.66 -13.25
CA THR A 167 17.79 -2.30 -12.43
C THR A 167 17.85 -3.83 -12.47
N ARG A 168 17.66 -4.48 -11.32
CA ARG A 168 17.36 -5.91 -11.21
C ARG A 168 15.90 -6.16 -11.58
N GLU A 169 15.67 -7.00 -12.58
CA GLU A 169 14.33 -7.43 -13.04
C GLU A 169 13.65 -8.36 -12.01
N GLU A 170 12.36 -8.12 -11.77
CA GLU A 170 11.46 -8.97 -10.98
C GLU A 170 11.02 -10.21 -11.78
N ILE A 171 11.10 -11.40 -11.19
CA ILE A 171 10.62 -12.64 -11.82
C ILE A 171 9.11 -12.77 -11.55
N LYS A 172 8.26 -12.54 -12.57
CA LYS A 172 6.80 -12.75 -12.53
C LYS A 172 6.42 -14.24 -12.50
N MET A 173 5.48 -14.63 -11.64
CA MET A 173 4.88 -15.98 -11.61
C MET A 173 3.55 -16.02 -12.38
N LYS A 174 3.29 -17.10 -13.14
CA LYS A 174 2.07 -17.26 -13.96
C LYS A 174 0.83 -17.54 -13.09
N LYS A 175 -0.33 -16.97 -13.45
CA LYS A 175 -1.62 -17.19 -12.76
C LYS A 175 -2.66 -17.81 -13.70
N TYR A 176 -3.50 -18.70 -13.19
CA TYR A 176 -4.56 -19.39 -13.94
C TYR A 176 -5.90 -19.34 -13.18
N ARG A 177 -7.01 -19.12 -13.89
CA ARG A 177 -8.38 -19.08 -13.32
C ARG A 177 -9.18 -20.29 -13.76
N CYS A 178 -9.80 -20.99 -12.81
CA CYS A 178 -10.77 -22.05 -13.09
C CYS A 178 -12.06 -21.45 -13.68
N THR A 179 -12.44 -21.84 -14.90
CA THR A 179 -13.66 -21.35 -15.58
C THR A 179 -14.97 -21.83 -14.93
N VAL A 180 -14.91 -22.85 -14.06
CA VAL A 180 -16.11 -23.44 -13.43
C VAL A 180 -16.45 -22.78 -12.09
N CYS A 181 -15.45 -22.46 -11.26
CA CYS A 181 -15.69 -21.92 -9.91
C CYS A 181 -14.92 -20.64 -9.57
N GLY A 182 -14.04 -20.17 -10.45
CA GLY A 182 -13.27 -18.94 -10.24
C GLY A 182 -12.02 -19.08 -9.37
N TYR A 183 -11.66 -20.27 -8.89
CA TYR A 183 -10.41 -20.48 -8.14
C TYR A 183 -9.17 -20.04 -8.96
N ILE A 184 -8.29 -19.26 -8.33
CA ILE A 184 -7.04 -18.76 -8.92
C ILE A 184 -5.87 -19.59 -8.41
N HIS A 185 -5.13 -20.20 -9.33
CA HIS A 185 -3.89 -20.92 -9.06
C HIS A 185 -2.68 -20.05 -9.43
N GLU A 186 -1.71 -19.94 -8.53
CA GLU A 186 -0.46 -19.20 -8.74
C GLU A 186 0.71 -20.19 -8.85
N GLY A 187 1.47 -20.13 -9.95
CA GLY A 187 2.56 -21.06 -10.25
C GLY A 187 2.24 -22.01 -11.41
N ASP A 188 3.12 -22.97 -11.65
CA ASP A 188 2.94 -23.95 -12.73
C ASP A 188 1.68 -24.79 -12.52
N LEU A 189 1.02 -25.16 -13.61
CA LEU A 189 -0.24 -25.92 -13.60
C LEU A 189 0.00 -27.31 -14.23
N PRO A 190 0.33 -28.34 -13.43
CA PRO A 190 0.48 -29.72 -13.89
C PRO A 190 -0.80 -30.28 -14.54
N GLU A 191 -0.67 -31.22 -15.49
CA GLU A 191 -1.81 -31.84 -16.18
C GLU A 191 -2.75 -32.60 -15.24
N ASP A 192 -2.22 -33.13 -14.13
CA ASP A 192 -2.97 -33.86 -13.10
C ASP A 192 -3.61 -32.93 -12.04
N PHE A 193 -3.39 -31.62 -12.13
CA PHE A 193 -3.93 -30.66 -11.18
C PHE A 193 -5.47 -30.72 -11.13
N ARG A 194 -6.01 -30.74 -9.92
CA ARG A 194 -7.45 -30.70 -9.62
C ARG A 194 -7.74 -29.40 -8.88
N CYS A 195 -8.75 -28.66 -9.36
CA CYS A 195 -9.20 -27.47 -8.66
C CYS A 195 -9.60 -27.82 -7.21
N PRO A 196 -9.02 -27.19 -6.18
CA PRO A 196 -9.34 -27.51 -4.78
C PRO A 196 -10.76 -27.07 -4.38
N GLN A 197 -11.42 -26.23 -5.17
CA GLN A 197 -12.77 -25.74 -4.89
C GLN A 197 -13.87 -26.55 -5.58
N CYS A 198 -13.71 -26.91 -6.85
CA CYS A 198 -14.76 -27.63 -7.61
C CYS A 198 -14.32 -29.00 -8.12
N ASN A 199 -13.11 -29.45 -7.80
CA ASN A 199 -12.54 -30.74 -8.17
C ASN A 199 -12.48 -31.01 -9.69
N GLN A 200 -12.60 -29.98 -10.52
CA GLN A 200 -12.46 -30.08 -11.98
C GLN A 200 -10.98 -30.15 -12.39
N PRO A 201 -10.66 -30.81 -13.52
CA PRO A 201 -9.28 -31.01 -13.98
C PRO A 201 -8.62 -29.71 -14.46
N ALA A 202 -7.28 -29.71 -14.57
CA ALA A 202 -6.47 -28.60 -15.07
C ALA A 202 -6.95 -28.03 -16.41
N SER A 203 -7.58 -28.84 -17.26
CA SER A 203 -8.09 -28.43 -18.58
C SER A 203 -9.15 -27.33 -18.54
N VAL A 204 -9.82 -27.09 -17.39
CA VAL A 204 -10.79 -26.01 -17.25
C VAL A 204 -10.18 -24.69 -16.76
N PHE A 205 -8.86 -24.64 -16.56
CA PHE A 205 -8.15 -23.42 -16.19
C PHE A 205 -7.73 -22.64 -17.42
N VAL A 206 -8.04 -21.35 -17.43
CA VAL A 206 -7.57 -20.41 -18.44
C VAL A 206 -6.47 -19.53 -17.85
N PRO A 207 -5.40 -19.23 -18.58
CA PRO A 207 -4.38 -18.30 -18.12
C PRO A 207 -5.02 -16.94 -17.87
N ILE A 208 -4.71 -16.35 -16.72
CA ILE A 208 -5.00 -14.93 -16.49
C ILE A 208 -3.86 -14.19 -17.17
N GLU A 209 -4.11 -13.66 -18.35
CA GLU A 209 -3.26 -12.60 -18.88
C GLU A 209 -3.36 -11.46 -17.87
N GLU A 210 -2.27 -11.18 -17.15
CA GLU A 210 -2.16 -9.92 -16.45
C GLU A 210 -2.29 -8.85 -17.52
N SER A 211 -3.44 -8.16 -17.59
CA SER A 211 -3.47 -6.83 -18.15
C SER A 211 -2.31 -6.10 -17.48
N GLU A 212 -1.44 -5.50 -18.28
CA GLU A 212 -0.36 -4.67 -17.75
C GLU A 212 -1.00 -3.71 -16.75
N LYS A 213 -0.84 -3.97 -15.44
CA LYS A 213 -1.28 -3.04 -14.40
C LYS A 213 -0.67 -1.73 -14.83
N LYS A 214 -1.51 -0.75 -15.20
CA LYS A 214 -1.05 0.60 -15.51
C LYS A 214 -0.36 1.08 -14.26
N THR A 215 0.95 0.93 -14.22
CA THR A 215 1.77 1.40 -13.14
C THR A 215 1.66 2.91 -13.18
N ASN A 216 1.24 3.51 -12.07
CA ASN A 216 1.23 4.96 -11.96
C ASN A 216 2.61 5.47 -12.36
N LYS A 217 2.69 6.20 -13.48
CA LYS A 217 3.95 6.68 -14.06
C LYS A 217 4.68 7.66 -13.11
N TYR A 218 3.97 8.15 -12.11
CA TYR A 218 4.48 9.06 -11.09
C TYR A 218 4.82 8.36 -9.77
N SER A 219 4.74 7.03 -9.70
CA SER A 219 4.94 6.27 -8.46
C SER A 219 6.25 6.65 -7.74
N GLY A 220 6.13 7.00 -6.45
CA GLY A 220 7.24 7.39 -5.59
C GLY A 220 7.75 8.81 -5.79
N THR A 221 7.12 9.60 -6.68
CA THR A 221 7.51 11.00 -6.92
C THR A 221 6.66 11.98 -6.11
N LYS A 222 7.16 13.21 -5.95
CA LYS A 222 6.35 14.33 -5.43
C LYS A 222 5.15 14.62 -6.32
N THR A 223 5.28 14.41 -7.64
CA THR A 223 4.18 14.62 -8.59
C THR A 223 2.99 13.69 -8.31
N GLU A 224 3.21 12.44 -7.92
CA GLU A 224 2.12 11.54 -7.49
C GLU A 224 1.38 12.09 -6.27
N LYS A 225 2.11 12.61 -5.28
CA LYS A 225 1.51 13.24 -4.09
C LYS A 225 0.73 14.50 -4.45
N ASN A 226 1.31 15.37 -5.27
CA ASN A 226 0.65 16.60 -5.76
C ASN A 226 -0.64 16.28 -6.52
N LEU A 227 -0.62 15.25 -7.37
CA LEU A 227 -1.81 14.79 -8.08
C LEU A 227 -2.87 14.22 -7.13
N MET A 228 -2.47 13.46 -6.11
CA MET A 228 -3.40 12.94 -5.10
C MET A 228 -3.98 14.06 -4.22
N GLU A 229 -3.17 15.06 -3.86
CA GLU A 229 -3.61 16.24 -3.12
C GLU A 229 -4.58 17.07 -3.96
N ALA A 230 -4.28 17.31 -5.23
CA ALA A 230 -5.18 17.98 -6.17
C ALA A 230 -6.49 17.20 -6.33
N PHE A 231 -6.43 15.88 -6.53
CA PHE A 231 -7.62 15.03 -6.61
C PHE A 231 -8.49 15.13 -5.35
N SER A 232 -7.88 15.08 -4.15
CA SER A 232 -8.57 15.23 -2.87
C SER A 232 -9.20 16.63 -2.74
N GLY A 233 -8.45 17.68 -3.07
CA GLY A 233 -8.89 19.07 -3.01
C GLY A 233 -10.09 19.33 -3.92
N GLU A 234 -10.01 18.90 -5.18
CA GLU A 234 -11.09 19.05 -6.16
C GLU A 234 -12.34 18.24 -5.79
N SER A 235 -12.15 17.03 -5.24
CA SER A 235 -13.24 16.19 -4.74
C SER A 235 -13.98 16.84 -3.55
N GLN A 236 -13.23 17.45 -2.64
CA GLN A 236 -13.81 18.23 -1.53
C GLN A 236 -14.49 19.51 -2.04
N ALA A 237 -13.91 20.19 -3.02
CA ALA A 237 -14.48 21.40 -3.62
C ALA A 237 -15.83 21.13 -4.28
N ARG A 238 -15.92 20.09 -5.13
CA ARG A 238 -17.18 19.62 -5.75
C ARG A 238 -18.30 19.45 -4.71
N ASN A 239 -18.03 18.71 -3.63
CA ASN A 239 -19.03 18.43 -2.60
C ASN A 239 -19.45 19.71 -1.86
N LYS A 240 -18.48 20.54 -1.43
CA LYS A 240 -18.76 21.83 -0.78
C LYS A 240 -19.64 22.73 -1.65
N TYR A 241 -19.30 22.89 -2.92
CA TYR A 241 -20.04 23.76 -3.83
C TYR A 241 -21.45 23.23 -4.10
N THR A 242 -21.65 21.92 -4.16
CA THR A 242 -22.99 21.31 -4.24
C THR A 242 -23.83 21.63 -2.99
N TYR A 243 -23.22 21.60 -1.80
CA TYR A 243 -23.90 21.99 -0.54
C TYR A 243 -24.22 23.49 -0.51
N PHE A 244 -23.30 24.33 -0.99
CA PHE A 244 -23.50 25.77 -1.07
C PHE A 244 -24.60 26.14 -2.05
N ALA A 245 -24.71 25.45 -3.19
CA ALA A 245 -25.83 25.59 -4.11
C ALA A 245 -27.17 25.34 -3.40
N SER A 246 -27.25 24.27 -2.61
CA SER A 246 -28.46 23.94 -1.84
C SER A 246 -28.81 24.99 -0.78
N ILE A 247 -27.82 25.71 -0.24
CA ILE A 247 -28.05 26.85 0.67
C ILE A 247 -28.54 28.06 -0.13
N ALA A 248 -27.83 28.44 -1.21
CA ALA A 248 -28.18 29.55 -2.07
C ALA A 248 -29.61 29.42 -2.63
N GLN A 249 -30.01 28.20 -3.04
CA GLN A 249 -31.38 27.92 -3.49
C GLN A 249 -32.41 28.18 -2.39
N ARG A 250 -32.15 27.70 -1.16
CA ARG A 250 -33.06 27.90 -0.01
C ARG A 250 -33.19 29.37 0.38
N GLU A 251 -32.15 30.15 0.16
CA GLU A 251 -32.13 31.60 0.39
C GLU A 251 -32.72 32.41 -0.77
N GLY A 252 -33.11 31.75 -1.88
CA GLY A 252 -33.72 32.39 -3.05
C GLY A 252 -32.75 32.95 -4.08
N TYR A 253 -31.45 32.68 -3.95
CA TYR A 253 -30.41 33.10 -4.89
C TYR A 253 -30.23 32.07 -6.02
N ASP A 254 -31.22 31.95 -6.89
CA ASP A 254 -31.27 30.94 -7.95
C ASP A 254 -30.04 30.96 -8.88
N GLN A 255 -29.62 32.15 -9.33
CA GLN A 255 -28.43 32.29 -10.18
C GLN A 255 -27.14 31.84 -9.47
N LEU A 256 -27.02 32.08 -8.16
CA LEU A 256 -25.84 31.69 -7.39
C LEU A 256 -25.82 30.17 -7.20
N SER A 257 -26.98 29.55 -6.97
CA SER A 257 -27.15 28.11 -6.92
C SER A 257 -26.65 27.45 -8.20
N GLU A 258 -27.13 27.91 -9.36
CA GLU A 258 -26.70 27.40 -10.67
C GLU A 258 -25.20 27.61 -10.93
N LEU A 259 -24.64 28.75 -10.52
CA LEU A 259 -23.20 28.98 -10.63
C LEU A 259 -22.39 28.03 -9.74
N PHE A 260 -22.83 27.76 -8.52
CA PHE A 260 -22.18 26.77 -7.66
C PHE A 260 -22.26 25.36 -8.24
N LEU A 261 -23.40 24.94 -8.77
CA LEU A 261 -23.55 23.63 -9.42
C LEU A 261 -22.66 23.50 -10.67
N LYS A 262 -22.59 24.56 -11.48
CA LYS A 262 -21.70 24.63 -12.63
C LYS A 262 -20.23 24.49 -12.21
N THR A 263 -19.81 25.23 -11.18
CA THR A 263 -18.44 25.12 -10.66
C THR A 263 -18.17 23.74 -10.07
N ALA A 264 -19.10 23.15 -9.31
CA ALA A 264 -18.98 21.79 -8.79
C ALA A 264 -18.77 20.77 -9.92
N ARG A 265 -19.46 20.95 -11.06
CA ARG A 265 -19.29 20.11 -12.23
C ARG A 265 -17.91 20.26 -12.88
N ASN A 266 -17.35 21.48 -12.88
CA ASN A 266 -15.98 21.73 -13.35
C ASN A 266 -14.96 21.04 -12.43
N GLU A 267 -15.09 21.16 -11.11
CA GLU A 267 -14.16 20.50 -10.17
C GLU A 267 -14.24 18.97 -10.27
N GLN A 268 -15.41 18.42 -10.59
CA GLN A 268 -15.54 17.00 -10.93
C GLN A 268 -14.68 16.62 -12.15
N GLU A 269 -14.61 17.46 -13.19
CA GLU A 269 -13.74 17.19 -14.35
C GLU A 269 -12.26 17.37 -13.99
N HIS A 270 -11.90 18.38 -13.18
CA HIS A 270 -10.53 18.54 -12.71
C HIS A 270 -10.07 17.31 -11.92
N ALA A 271 -10.87 16.85 -10.96
CA ALA A 271 -10.61 15.62 -10.20
C ALA A 271 -10.47 14.40 -11.12
N ARG A 272 -11.33 14.26 -12.14
CA ARG A 272 -11.27 13.16 -13.11
C ARG A 272 -9.94 13.13 -13.86
N ILE A 273 -9.44 14.30 -14.30
CA ILE A 273 -8.15 14.42 -15.01
C ILE A 273 -7.01 13.93 -14.10
N TRP A 274 -6.95 14.38 -12.85
CA TRP A 274 -5.89 13.97 -11.92
C TRP A 274 -5.95 12.48 -11.56
N PHE A 275 -7.16 11.95 -11.35
CA PHE A 275 -7.35 10.54 -11.05
C PHE A 275 -6.99 9.63 -12.24
N GLU A 276 -7.26 10.08 -13.47
CA GLU A 276 -6.83 9.42 -14.70
C GLU A 276 -5.30 9.41 -14.84
N GLU A 277 -4.63 10.54 -14.58
CA GLU A 277 -3.18 10.66 -14.59
C GLU A 277 -2.48 9.75 -13.57
N LEU A 278 -3.12 9.52 -12.42
CA LEU A 278 -2.68 8.57 -11.40
C LEU A 278 -2.93 7.10 -11.77
N GLY A 279 -3.62 6.83 -12.88
CA GLY A 279 -3.99 5.48 -13.28
C GLY A 279 -5.15 4.88 -12.47
N GLY A 280 -5.95 5.70 -11.78
CA GLY A 280 -7.06 5.25 -10.95
C GLY A 280 -8.31 4.80 -11.73
N LEU A 281 -8.35 5.01 -13.05
CA LEU A 281 -9.46 4.60 -13.91
C LEU A 281 -9.14 3.31 -14.65
N GLY A 282 -9.77 2.22 -14.21
CA GLY A 282 -9.75 0.92 -14.86
C GLY A 282 -11.03 0.62 -15.66
N ASP A 283 -11.20 -0.65 -16.04
CA ASP A 283 -12.48 -1.13 -16.55
C ASP A 283 -13.56 -1.22 -15.44
N THR A 284 -14.79 -1.61 -15.80
CA THR A 284 -15.89 -1.67 -14.81
C THR A 284 -15.63 -2.68 -13.69
N ALA A 285 -14.99 -3.82 -13.97
CA ALA A 285 -14.70 -4.82 -12.96
C ALA A 285 -13.61 -4.31 -12.01
N GLU A 286 -12.53 -3.73 -12.55
CA GLU A 286 -11.45 -3.12 -11.77
C GLU A 286 -11.98 -2.00 -10.86
N ASN A 287 -12.82 -1.11 -11.39
CA ASN A 287 -13.38 0.00 -10.62
C ASN A 287 -14.35 -0.47 -9.52
N LEU A 288 -15.15 -1.52 -9.78
CA LEU A 288 -16.04 -2.11 -8.76
C LEU A 288 -15.25 -2.78 -7.64
N LEU A 289 -14.13 -3.42 -7.97
CA LEU A 289 -13.23 -3.99 -6.97
C LEU A 289 -12.60 -2.89 -6.10
N GLN A 290 -12.03 -1.86 -6.73
CA GLN A 290 -11.46 -0.71 -6.02
C GLN A 290 -12.48 -0.05 -5.09
N ALA A 291 -13.72 0.13 -5.55
CA ALA A 291 -14.80 0.65 -4.72
C ALA A 291 -15.10 -0.27 -3.52
N ALA A 292 -15.26 -1.58 -3.74
CA ALA A 292 -15.52 -2.53 -2.66
C ALA A 292 -14.39 -2.57 -1.61
N GLU A 293 -13.12 -2.47 -2.04
CA GLU A 293 -11.96 -2.44 -1.14
C GLU A 293 -11.89 -1.14 -0.35
N GLY A 294 -12.19 0.00 -0.98
CA GLY A 294 -12.31 1.29 -0.30
C GLY A 294 -13.39 1.25 0.79
N GLU A 295 -14.61 0.84 0.43
CA GLU A 295 -15.72 0.70 1.39
C GLU A 295 -15.36 -0.25 2.54
N ASN A 296 -14.70 -1.38 2.25
CA ASN A 296 -14.24 -2.33 3.27
C ASN A 296 -13.29 -1.69 4.29
N TYR A 297 -12.29 -0.95 3.80
CA TYR A 297 -11.37 -0.21 4.65
C TYR A 297 -12.10 0.82 5.52
N GLU A 298 -13.07 1.53 4.94
CA GLU A 298 -13.83 2.55 5.66
C GLU A 298 -14.58 1.97 6.86
N TRP A 299 -15.35 0.89 6.69
CA TRP A 299 -16.16 0.36 7.80
C TRP A 299 -15.42 -0.56 8.76
N THR A 300 -14.35 -1.25 8.33
CA THR A 300 -13.60 -2.19 9.19
C THR A 300 -12.50 -1.53 10.02
N ASP A 301 -11.89 -0.46 9.50
CA ASP A 301 -10.73 0.19 10.13
C ASP A 301 -11.02 1.68 10.38
N MET A 302 -11.24 2.47 9.32
CA MET A 302 -11.28 3.94 9.43
C MET A 302 -12.38 4.44 10.39
N TYR A 303 -13.64 4.10 10.14
CA TYR A 303 -14.76 4.54 10.97
C TYR A 303 -14.80 3.84 12.34
N ASP A 304 -14.29 2.62 12.46
CA ASP A 304 -14.16 1.95 13.76
C ASP A 304 -13.16 2.69 14.66
N ARG A 305 -11.98 3.06 14.13
CA ARG A 305 -11.02 3.91 14.84
C ARG A 305 -11.58 5.28 15.15
N PHE A 306 -12.20 5.97 14.18
CA PHE A 306 -12.77 7.30 14.41
C PHE A 306 -13.87 7.30 15.48
N ALA A 307 -14.69 6.25 15.53
CA ALA A 307 -15.70 6.10 16.57
C ALA A 307 -15.09 5.90 17.96
N LYS A 308 -14.00 5.14 18.07
CA LYS A 308 -13.26 4.93 19.32
C LYS A 308 -12.61 6.22 19.80
N ASP A 309 -11.85 6.88 18.92
CA ASP A 309 -11.19 8.16 19.22
C ASP A 309 -12.22 9.20 19.69
N ALA A 310 -13.34 9.34 18.96
CA ALA A 310 -14.41 10.26 19.34
C ALA A 310 -15.06 9.90 20.69
N GLU A 311 -15.16 8.61 21.05
CA GLU A 311 -15.71 8.20 22.34
C GLU A 311 -14.73 8.46 23.50
N GLU A 312 -13.44 8.20 23.30
CA GLU A 312 -12.36 8.49 24.25
C GLU A 312 -12.24 9.98 24.55
N GLU A 313 -12.44 10.82 23.54
CA GLU A 313 -12.47 12.29 23.67
C GLU A 313 -13.80 12.84 24.21
N GLY A 314 -14.80 11.99 24.44
CA GLY A 314 -16.09 12.35 25.03
C GLY A 314 -17.18 12.78 24.03
N PHE A 315 -16.93 12.72 22.73
CA PHE A 315 -17.87 13.03 21.65
C PHE A 315 -18.80 11.86 21.29
N LYS A 316 -19.53 11.32 22.28
CA LYS A 316 -20.35 10.09 22.14
C LYS A 316 -21.38 10.14 20.99
N ALA A 317 -22.02 11.29 20.78
CA ALA A 317 -23.00 11.43 19.70
C ALA A 317 -22.35 11.34 18.30
N LEU A 318 -21.10 11.80 18.17
CA LEU A 318 -20.34 11.71 16.92
C LEU A 318 -19.82 10.28 16.71
N ALA A 319 -19.32 9.63 17.77
CA ALA A 319 -18.94 8.22 17.72
C ALA A 319 -20.09 7.33 17.23
N GLU A 320 -21.31 7.54 17.75
CA GLU A 320 -22.50 6.82 17.30
C GLU A 320 -22.86 7.10 15.83
N ARG A 321 -22.63 8.33 15.35
CA ARG A 321 -22.80 8.66 13.92
C ARG A 321 -21.78 7.93 13.06
N PHE A 322 -20.50 7.89 13.45
CA PHE A 322 -19.47 7.13 12.71
C PHE A 322 -19.83 5.65 12.58
N ARG A 323 -20.31 5.02 13.67
CA ARG A 323 -20.77 3.61 13.63
C ARG A 323 -21.94 3.39 12.67
N ARG A 324 -22.87 4.35 12.61
CA ARG A 324 -24.01 4.28 11.68
C ARG A 324 -23.58 4.45 10.24
N VAL A 325 -22.62 5.33 9.97
CA VAL A 325 -22.03 5.48 8.63
C VAL A 325 -21.28 4.19 8.25
N ALA A 326 -20.48 3.61 9.14
CA ALA A 326 -19.81 2.33 8.90
C ALA A 326 -20.80 1.20 8.51
N ALA A 327 -21.98 1.14 9.14
CA ALA A 327 -23.00 0.16 8.77
C ALA A 327 -23.57 0.38 7.36
N ILE A 328 -23.60 1.63 6.87
CA ILE A 328 -24.00 1.97 5.51
C ILE A 328 -22.90 1.56 4.51
N GLU A 329 -21.63 1.88 4.79
CA GLU A 329 -20.51 1.53 3.91
C GLU A 329 -20.35 0.01 3.76
N LYS A 330 -20.66 -0.77 4.81
CA LYS A 330 -20.76 -2.23 4.68
C LYS A 330 -21.78 -2.66 3.62
N ALA A 331 -22.94 -2.01 3.56
CA ALA A 331 -23.94 -2.29 2.54
C ALA A 331 -23.49 -1.84 1.13
N HIS A 332 -22.65 -0.80 1.03
CA HIS A 332 -22.01 -0.42 -0.22
C HIS A 332 -21.01 -1.48 -0.69
N GLU A 333 -20.14 -1.98 0.19
CA GLU A 333 -19.22 -3.09 -0.14
C GLU A 333 -19.99 -4.31 -0.66
N GLU A 334 -21.03 -4.76 0.06
CA GLU A 334 -21.85 -5.91 -0.33
C GLU A 334 -22.47 -5.72 -1.72
N ARG A 335 -22.95 -4.49 -2.01
CA ARG A 335 -23.48 -4.13 -3.32
C ARG A 335 -22.41 -4.20 -4.40
N TYR A 336 -21.25 -3.58 -4.21
CA TYR A 336 -20.19 -3.55 -5.21
C TYR A 336 -19.62 -4.94 -5.48
N ARG A 337 -19.46 -5.79 -4.46
CA ARG A 337 -19.06 -7.20 -4.65
C ARG A 337 -20.09 -8.00 -5.45
N ALA A 338 -21.39 -7.80 -5.19
CA ALA A 338 -22.45 -8.45 -5.97
C ALA A 338 -22.46 -7.98 -7.43
N LEU A 339 -22.25 -6.69 -7.68
CA LEU A 339 -22.13 -6.13 -9.03
C LEU A 339 -20.87 -6.63 -9.74
N LEU A 340 -19.73 -6.69 -9.05
CA LEU A 340 -18.48 -7.23 -9.60
C LEU A 340 -18.67 -8.66 -10.06
N LYS A 341 -19.27 -9.51 -9.21
CA LYS A 341 -19.62 -10.88 -9.57
C LYS A 341 -20.50 -10.94 -10.81
N ASN A 342 -21.49 -10.06 -10.95
CA ASN A 342 -22.32 -10.01 -12.16
C ASN A 342 -21.51 -9.66 -13.40
N VAL A 343 -20.56 -8.73 -13.30
CA VAL A 343 -19.69 -8.35 -14.43
C VAL A 343 -18.78 -9.51 -14.82
N GLU A 344 -18.08 -10.11 -13.86
CA GLU A 344 -17.14 -11.22 -14.13
C GLU A 344 -17.83 -12.47 -14.68
N MET A 345 -19.04 -12.77 -14.20
CA MET A 345 -19.82 -13.92 -14.66
C MET A 345 -20.69 -13.61 -15.90
N GLN A 346 -20.56 -12.41 -16.49
CA GLN A 346 -21.39 -11.92 -17.60
C GLN A 346 -22.90 -11.97 -17.33
N GLN A 347 -23.29 -11.83 -16.05
CA GLN A 347 -24.66 -11.90 -15.57
C GLN A 347 -25.35 -10.53 -15.44
N VAL A 348 -24.77 -9.46 -15.99
CA VAL A 348 -25.38 -8.12 -15.95
C VAL A 348 -26.69 -8.09 -16.76
N PHE A 349 -26.68 -8.73 -17.93
CA PHE A 349 -27.81 -8.75 -18.87
C PHE A 349 -28.28 -10.19 -19.19
N GLU A 350 -27.86 -11.16 -18.39
CA GLU A 350 -28.19 -12.58 -18.54
C GLU A 350 -28.28 -13.25 -17.17
N LYS A 351 -29.28 -14.10 -16.97
CA LYS A 351 -29.49 -14.89 -15.75
C LYS A 351 -29.72 -16.36 -16.11
N GLY A 352 -29.42 -17.27 -15.16
CA GLY A 352 -29.60 -18.71 -15.37
C GLY A 352 -31.06 -19.11 -15.52
N GLU A 353 -31.94 -18.41 -14.81
CA GLU A 353 -33.40 -18.55 -14.84
C GLU A 353 -34.04 -17.38 -15.59
N GLU A 354 -35.28 -17.57 -16.03
CA GLU A 354 -36.05 -16.47 -16.61
C GLU A 354 -36.32 -15.40 -15.55
N THR A 355 -36.05 -14.14 -15.90
CA THR A 355 -36.31 -13.00 -15.03
C THR A 355 -37.03 -11.91 -15.79
N MET A 356 -37.63 -10.98 -15.05
CA MET A 356 -38.30 -9.82 -15.62
C MET A 356 -37.26 -8.71 -15.79
N TRP A 357 -37.03 -8.31 -17.03
CA TRP A 357 -36.20 -7.16 -17.36
C TRP A 357 -37.06 -5.92 -17.58
N GLU A 358 -36.59 -4.79 -17.08
CA GLU A 358 -37.25 -3.50 -17.23
C GLU A 358 -36.31 -2.50 -17.91
N CYS A 359 -36.82 -1.82 -18.93
CA CYS A 359 -36.10 -0.74 -19.60
C CYS A 359 -36.21 0.55 -18.78
N ARG A 360 -35.10 1.02 -18.21
CA ARG A 360 -35.03 2.25 -17.40
C ARG A 360 -35.39 3.55 -18.14
N VAL A 361 -35.47 3.51 -19.47
CA VAL A 361 -35.83 4.70 -20.29
C VAL A 361 -37.34 4.84 -20.46
N CYS A 362 -38.07 3.74 -20.68
CA CYS A 362 -39.49 3.80 -21.05
C CYS A 362 -40.40 2.85 -20.24
N GLY A 363 -39.86 2.09 -19.30
CA GLY A 363 -40.60 1.13 -18.48
C GLY A 363 -41.01 -0.15 -19.20
N HIS A 364 -40.53 -0.40 -20.43
CA HIS A 364 -40.85 -1.64 -21.14
C HIS A 364 -40.38 -2.87 -20.36
N LEU A 365 -41.29 -3.83 -20.19
CA LEU A 365 -41.07 -5.07 -19.46
C LEU A 365 -40.97 -6.24 -20.42
N VAL A 366 -40.01 -7.11 -20.18
CA VAL A 366 -39.80 -8.32 -20.99
C VAL A 366 -39.30 -9.46 -20.11
N MET A 367 -39.96 -10.61 -20.23
CA MET A 367 -39.53 -11.85 -19.58
C MET A 367 -38.50 -12.57 -20.45
N GLY A 368 -37.44 -13.06 -19.82
CA GLY A 368 -36.49 -13.94 -20.48
C GLY A 368 -35.20 -14.12 -19.70
N LYS A 369 -34.36 -15.07 -20.14
CA LYS A 369 -33.03 -15.27 -19.55
C LYS A 369 -32.06 -14.12 -19.85
N LYS A 370 -32.26 -13.41 -20.96
CA LYS A 370 -31.40 -12.31 -21.42
C LYS A 370 -32.23 -11.06 -21.65
N ALA A 371 -31.67 -9.89 -21.33
CA ALA A 371 -32.22 -8.62 -21.75
C ALA A 371 -32.13 -8.47 -23.29
N PRO A 372 -33.10 -7.85 -23.97
CA PRO A 372 -33.03 -7.62 -25.42
C PRO A 372 -31.84 -6.73 -25.80
N GLU A 373 -31.20 -7.00 -26.95
CA GLU A 373 -30.12 -6.15 -27.48
C GLU A 373 -30.58 -4.70 -27.73
N VAL A 374 -31.83 -4.54 -28.17
CA VAL A 374 -32.48 -3.26 -28.42
C VAL A 374 -33.88 -3.30 -27.82
N CYS A 375 -34.26 -2.26 -27.08
CA CYS A 375 -35.61 -2.14 -26.57
C CYS A 375 -36.62 -2.07 -27.73
N PRO A 376 -37.64 -2.93 -27.80
CA PRO A 376 -38.58 -2.95 -28.91
C PRO A 376 -39.46 -1.69 -28.96
N VAL A 377 -39.58 -0.97 -27.84
CA VAL A 377 -40.39 0.26 -27.71
C VAL A 377 -39.56 1.50 -28.06
N CYS A 378 -38.61 1.87 -27.21
CA CYS A 378 -37.88 3.13 -27.34
C CYS A 378 -36.61 3.05 -28.21
N LYS A 379 -36.25 1.85 -28.69
CA LYS A 379 -35.09 1.58 -29.55
C LYS A 379 -33.71 1.87 -28.93
N TYR A 380 -33.64 2.13 -27.62
CA TYR A 380 -32.37 2.24 -26.90
C TYR A 380 -31.72 0.86 -26.65
N SER A 381 -30.40 0.88 -26.44
CA SER A 381 -29.56 -0.31 -26.26
C SER A 381 -29.86 -1.11 -24.99
N LYS A 382 -29.42 -2.37 -24.99
CA LYS A 382 -29.45 -3.30 -23.84
C LYS A 382 -28.95 -2.70 -22.52
N SER A 383 -28.00 -1.76 -22.57
CA SER A 383 -27.41 -1.09 -21.39
C SER A 383 -28.42 -0.35 -20.50
N TYR A 384 -29.63 -0.11 -21.01
CA TYR A 384 -30.70 0.53 -20.26
C TYR A 384 -31.64 -0.47 -19.57
N PHE A 385 -31.48 -1.77 -19.78
CA PHE A 385 -32.26 -2.78 -19.05
C PHE A 385 -31.66 -3.08 -17.68
N GLU A 386 -32.52 -3.36 -16.71
CA GLU A 386 -32.17 -3.90 -15.41
C GLU A 386 -33.14 -5.00 -15.00
N VAL A 387 -32.79 -5.78 -13.97
CA VAL A 387 -33.73 -6.74 -13.39
C VAL A 387 -34.78 -5.95 -12.60
N ARG A 388 -36.06 -6.13 -12.94
CA ARG A 388 -37.16 -5.48 -12.22
C ARG A 388 -37.15 -5.92 -10.77
N LYS A 389 -37.29 -4.96 -9.86
CA LYS A 389 -37.48 -5.19 -8.44
C LYS A 389 -38.79 -4.55 -8.00
N GLU A 390 -39.66 -5.33 -7.36
CA GLU A 390 -40.89 -4.83 -6.75
C GLU A 390 -40.65 -4.62 -5.25
N ASN A 391 -40.93 -3.41 -4.78
CA ASN A 391 -40.69 -2.98 -3.40
C ASN A 391 -41.81 -2.03 -2.90
N TYR A 392 -43.03 -2.19 -3.43
CA TYR A 392 -44.24 -1.46 -3.05
C TYR A 392 -45.37 -2.40 -2.63
#